data_AF-W6MXG7-F1
#
_entry.id   AF-W6MXG7-F1
#
_cell.length_a   1.000
_cell.length_b   1.000
_cell.length_c   1.000
_cell.angle_alpha   90.00
_cell.angle_beta   90.00
_cell.angle_gamma   90.00
#
_symmetry.space_group_name_H-M   'P 1'
#
loop_
_entity.id
_entity.type
_entity.pdbx_description
1 polymer ?
#
loop_
_entity_poly.entity_id
_entity_poly.type
_entity_poly.pdbx_seq_one_letter_code
_entity_poly.pdbx_strand_id
1 'polypeptide(L)'
;MKLTAVIVLLQACLVLAGFYDSNPNVLELNHKNFDKVVYGTNYTTVVEFYAPWCGHCKNLKRTYSQVGKYFKDLVQVAAINCDLAENKPVCSKYRVEGFPTVMVFRPPKDYGKGKRHATEVYKGEREFDKIVAFVKTRIKSFVSRIKPDGYETFRKADFNEDHRALLITDKKKVPVTLKSLAIDFLGSVKVGYMPVKEGELSKVNELLGTKFETLPQLVIIHEDGPQVYSGEFNKLEMSKFVQKFVKPKEGPLSDRGKWLSKLGLGMVKDEL
;
A
#
# COMPACT_ATOMS: atom_id res chain seq x y z
N MET A 1 -20.51 29.24 60.69
CA MET A 1 -20.26 29.16 59.22
C MET A 1 -19.39 27.94 58.93
N LYS A 2 -19.96 26.87 58.37
CA LYS A 2 -19.18 25.70 57.93
C LYS A 2 -18.79 25.96 56.47
N LEU A 3 -17.50 26.19 56.20
CA LEU A 3 -16.98 26.23 54.84
C LEU A 3 -16.85 24.79 54.34
N THR A 4 -17.71 24.41 53.40
CA THR A 4 -17.58 23.13 52.69
C THR A 4 -16.60 23.36 51.53
N ALA A 5 -15.39 22.83 51.64
CA ALA A 5 -14.40 22.86 50.56
C ALA A 5 -14.83 21.88 49.45
N VAL A 6 -15.21 22.41 48.29
CA VAL A 6 -15.50 21.62 47.09
C VAL A 6 -14.16 21.32 46.42
N ILE A 7 -13.68 20.08 46.57
CA ILE A 7 -12.50 19.59 45.85
C ILE A 7 -12.94 19.25 44.43
N VAL A 8 -12.62 20.12 43.47
CA VAL A 8 -12.74 19.83 42.04
C VAL A 8 -11.56 18.94 41.65
N LEU A 9 -11.78 17.63 41.57
CA LEU A 9 -10.84 16.68 40.98
C LEU A 9 -10.68 17.01 39.50
N LEU A 10 -9.59 17.68 39.14
CA LEU A 10 -9.13 17.77 37.75
C LEU A 10 -8.82 16.35 37.27
N GLN A 11 -9.77 15.69 36.62
CA GLN A 11 -9.48 14.49 35.84
C GLN A 11 -8.58 14.91 34.68
N ALA A 12 -7.28 14.71 34.85
CA ALA A 12 -6.36 14.67 33.72
C ALA A 12 -6.85 13.56 32.79
N CYS A 13 -7.51 13.95 31.71
CA CYS A 13 -7.88 13.03 30.64
C CYS A 13 -6.57 12.50 30.06
N LEU A 14 -6.11 11.33 30.54
CA LEU A 14 -5.00 10.62 29.93
C LEU A 14 -5.43 10.32 28.50
N VAL A 15 -4.93 11.11 27.56
CA VAL A 15 -5.03 10.77 26.14
C VAL A 15 -4.23 9.49 25.99
N LEU A 16 -4.92 8.35 25.97
CA LEU A 16 -4.31 7.05 25.75
C LEU A 16 -3.69 7.06 24.35
N ALA A 17 -2.38 7.27 24.31
CA ALA A 17 -1.59 7.18 23.09
C ALA A 17 -1.80 5.80 22.45
N GLY A 18 -2.05 5.78 21.15
CA GLY A 18 -2.10 4.58 20.35
C GLY A 18 -0.75 3.85 20.40
N PHE A 19 -0.76 2.55 20.16
CA PHE A 19 0.46 1.76 20.08
C PHE A 19 1.43 2.30 19.02
N TYR A 20 0.89 2.88 17.94
CA TYR A 20 1.66 3.23 16.75
C TYR A 20 1.70 4.73 16.43
N ASP A 21 1.26 5.60 17.34
CA ASP A 21 1.25 7.07 17.14
C ASP A 21 2.62 7.64 16.74
N SER A 22 3.72 7.02 17.19
CA SER A 22 5.09 7.43 16.86
C SER A 22 5.78 6.52 15.83
N ASN A 23 5.05 5.59 15.21
CA ASN A 23 5.59 4.70 14.19
C ASN A 23 5.20 5.18 12.79
N PRO A 24 6.14 5.70 11.98
CA PRO A 24 5.82 6.25 10.66
C PRO A 24 5.44 5.17 9.62
N ASN A 25 5.53 3.88 9.95
CA ASN A 25 5.24 2.77 9.04
C ASN A 25 3.96 1.99 9.40
N VAL A 26 3.25 2.40 10.47
CA VAL A 26 1.95 1.84 10.84
C VAL A 26 0.99 2.99 11.08
N LEU A 27 -0.03 3.11 10.25
CA LEU A 27 -1.02 4.18 10.35
C LEU A 27 -1.97 3.89 11.53
N GLU A 28 -1.93 4.72 12.57
CA GLU A 28 -2.92 4.66 13.64
C GLU A 28 -4.25 5.27 13.14
N LEU A 29 -5.29 4.44 13.08
CA LEU A 29 -6.61 4.80 12.59
C LEU A 29 -7.57 5.13 13.74
N ASN A 30 -8.61 5.86 13.38
CA ASN A 30 -9.75 6.13 14.25
C ASN A 30 -11.05 6.10 13.45
N HIS A 31 -12.17 6.26 14.14
CA HIS A 31 -13.51 6.25 13.56
C HIS A 31 -13.74 7.27 12.43
N LYS A 32 -12.97 8.37 12.39
CA LYS A 32 -13.12 9.42 11.38
C LYS A 32 -12.31 9.13 10.11
N ASN A 33 -11.11 8.58 10.26
CA ASN A 33 -10.19 8.38 9.14
C ASN A 33 -10.26 6.96 8.53
N PHE A 34 -10.83 5.98 9.24
CA PHE A 34 -10.80 4.57 8.85
C PHE A 34 -11.23 4.36 7.40
N ASP A 35 -12.42 4.83 7.04
CA ASP A 35 -12.98 4.61 5.70
C ASP A 35 -12.15 5.32 4.61
N LYS A 36 -11.63 6.54 4.88
CA LYS A 36 -10.79 7.30 3.94
C LYS A 36 -9.43 6.64 3.70
N VAL A 37 -8.86 6.02 4.73
CA VAL A 37 -7.59 5.28 4.63
C VAL A 37 -7.81 3.93 3.94
N VAL A 38 -8.79 3.15 4.41
CA VAL A 38 -8.99 1.74 4.03
C VAL A 38 -9.74 1.58 2.70
N TYR A 39 -10.72 2.45 2.40
CA TYR A 39 -11.55 2.36 1.19
C TYR A 39 -11.27 3.45 0.15
N GLY A 40 -10.51 4.49 0.53
CA GLY A 40 -10.10 5.58 -0.36
C GLY A 40 -8.88 5.26 -1.25
N THR A 41 -8.52 3.99 -1.39
CA THR A 41 -7.30 3.52 -2.05
C THR A 41 -7.57 2.33 -2.98
N ASN A 42 -6.60 2.03 -3.85
CA ASN A 42 -6.46 0.74 -4.54
C ASN A 42 -5.28 -0.08 -4.00
N TYR A 43 -4.67 0.32 -2.88
CA TYR A 43 -3.75 -0.52 -2.12
C TYR A 43 -4.52 -1.56 -1.31
N THR A 44 -3.94 -2.75 -1.18
CA THR A 44 -4.33 -3.64 -0.09
C THR A 44 -3.97 -2.97 1.24
N THR A 45 -4.88 -3.01 2.21
CA THR A 45 -4.63 -2.52 3.57
C THR A 45 -4.66 -3.70 4.55
N VAL A 46 -3.66 -3.82 5.42
CA VAL A 46 -3.68 -4.75 6.56
C VAL A 46 -3.87 -3.94 7.84
N VAL A 47 -4.89 -4.30 8.62
CA VAL A 47 -5.30 -3.59 9.82
C VAL A 47 -5.20 -4.51 11.02
N GLU A 48 -4.51 -4.07 12.08
CA GLU A 48 -4.56 -4.68 13.40
C GLU A 48 -5.64 -3.98 14.24
N PHE A 49 -6.63 -4.74 14.69
CA PHE A 49 -7.58 -4.32 15.72
C PHE A 49 -7.04 -4.78 17.07
N TYR A 50 -6.75 -3.85 17.96
CA TYR A 50 -6.08 -4.13 19.24
C TYR A 50 -6.70 -3.39 20.42
N ALA A 51 -6.25 -3.74 21.62
CA ALA A 51 -6.51 -2.98 22.84
C ALA A 51 -5.21 -2.85 23.66
N PRO A 52 -4.86 -1.67 24.22
CA PRO A 52 -3.58 -1.44 24.88
C PRO A 52 -3.31 -2.33 26.09
N TRP A 53 -4.35 -2.77 26.80
CA TRP A 53 -4.24 -3.63 27.97
C TRP A 53 -4.01 -5.11 27.62
N CYS A 54 -4.27 -5.52 26.38
CA CYS A 54 -4.17 -6.92 25.96
C CYS A 54 -2.70 -7.38 25.84
N GLY A 55 -2.31 -8.40 26.62
CA GLY A 55 -0.96 -8.96 26.60
C GLY A 55 -0.52 -9.49 25.23
N HIS A 56 -1.44 -10.14 24.49
CA HIS A 56 -1.14 -10.62 23.13
C HIS A 56 -0.88 -9.48 22.14
N CYS A 57 -1.54 -8.33 22.31
CA CYS A 57 -1.30 -7.14 21.46
C CYS A 57 0.09 -6.57 21.75
N LYS A 58 0.47 -6.47 23.03
CA LYS A 58 1.81 -6.02 23.44
C LYS A 58 2.90 -6.91 22.82
N ASN A 59 2.68 -8.22 22.78
CA ASN A 59 3.61 -9.18 22.17
C ASN A 59 3.69 -9.02 20.64
N LEU A 60 2.57 -8.76 19.97
CA LEU A 60 2.53 -8.58 18.50
C LEU A 60 3.12 -7.24 18.05
N LYS A 61 3.07 -6.19 18.89
CA LYS A 61 3.45 -4.81 18.54
C LYS A 61 4.77 -4.67 17.80
N ARG A 62 5.83 -5.34 18.29
CA ARG A 62 7.17 -5.29 17.67
C ARG A 62 7.16 -5.94 16.28
N THR A 63 6.60 -7.13 16.17
CA THR A 63 6.46 -7.86 14.91
C THR A 63 5.64 -7.06 13.90
N TYR A 64 4.52 -6.47 14.33
CA TYR A 64 3.66 -5.68 13.46
C TYR A 64 4.33 -4.39 12.98
N SER A 65 5.16 -3.77 13.82
CA SER A 65 6.01 -2.64 13.41
C SER A 65 7.04 -3.03 12.34
N GLN A 66 7.62 -4.23 12.43
CA GLN A 66 8.51 -4.77 11.40
C GLN A 66 7.75 -5.05 10.09
N VAL A 67 6.52 -5.57 10.17
CA VAL A 67 5.63 -5.74 9.01
C VAL A 67 5.36 -4.38 8.34
N GLY A 68 5.05 -3.35 9.12
CA GLY A 68 4.93 -1.96 8.65
C GLY A 68 6.15 -1.50 7.87
N LYS A 69 7.34 -1.65 8.46
CA LYS A 69 8.61 -1.27 7.81
C LYS A 69 8.86 -2.05 6.51
N TYR A 70 8.59 -3.36 6.50
CA TYR A 70 8.78 -4.21 5.31
C TYR A 70 7.89 -3.78 4.14
N PHE A 71 6.65 -3.38 4.44
CA PHE A 71 5.66 -3.00 3.45
C PHE A 71 5.59 -1.52 3.14
N LYS A 72 6.52 -0.70 3.67
CA LYS A 72 6.57 0.73 3.42
C LYS A 72 6.45 1.01 1.92
N ASP A 73 5.48 1.85 1.55
CA ASP A 73 5.14 2.24 0.17
C ASP A 73 4.67 1.10 -0.77
N LEU A 74 4.49 -0.12 -0.26
CA LEU A 74 4.09 -1.32 -1.01
C LEU A 74 2.68 -1.81 -0.66
N VAL A 75 2.31 -1.71 0.62
CA VAL A 75 1.01 -2.08 1.19
C VAL A 75 0.70 -1.09 2.31
N GLN A 76 -0.56 -0.71 2.50
CA GLN A 76 -0.92 0.09 3.66
C GLN A 76 -0.98 -0.80 4.91
N VAL A 77 -0.15 -0.50 5.91
CA VAL A 77 -0.19 -1.16 7.22
C VAL A 77 -0.76 -0.18 8.22
N ALA A 78 -1.80 -0.61 8.91
CA ALA A 78 -2.57 0.23 9.82
C ALA A 78 -2.97 -0.53 11.08
N ALA A 79 -3.39 0.21 12.09
CA ALA A 79 -3.90 -0.33 13.34
C ALA A 79 -5.04 0.55 13.88
N ILE A 80 -5.93 0.00 14.68
CA ILE A 80 -6.99 0.75 15.36
C ILE A 80 -7.17 0.24 16.78
N ASN A 81 -7.16 1.19 17.73
CA ASN A 81 -7.43 0.93 19.13
C ASN A 81 -8.94 0.77 19.37
N CYS A 82 -9.40 -0.45 19.65
CA CYS A 82 -10.80 -0.77 19.93
C CYS A 82 -11.22 -0.52 21.39
N ASP A 83 -10.29 -0.18 22.27
CA ASP A 83 -10.58 0.18 23.66
C ASP A 83 -11.23 1.57 23.76
N LEU A 84 -10.87 2.47 22.84
CA LEU A 84 -11.47 3.80 22.73
C LEU A 84 -12.94 3.72 22.36
N ALA A 85 -13.80 4.34 23.17
CA ALA A 85 -15.25 4.29 23.02
C ALA A 85 -15.72 4.69 21.60
N GLU A 86 -15.10 5.72 21.02
CA GLU A 86 -15.37 6.23 19.69
C GLU A 86 -15.02 5.25 18.55
N ASN A 87 -14.05 4.35 18.75
CA ASN A 87 -13.64 3.36 17.75
C ASN A 87 -14.44 2.05 17.84
N LYS A 88 -15.16 1.82 18.95
CA LYS A 88 -15.97 0.59 19.15
C LYS A 88 -16.95 0.32 17.99
N PRO A 89 -17.69 1.31 17.43
CA PRO A 89 -18.57 1.06 16.28
C PRO A 89 -17.84 0.49 15.07
N VAL A 90 -16.60 0.93 14.79
CA VAL A 90 -15.77 0.40 13.70
C VAL A 90 -15.38 -1.05 14.01
N CYS A 91 -14.91 -1.34 15.22
CA CYS A 91 -14.51 -2.69 15.60
C CYS A 91 -15.70 -3.68 15.59
N SER A 92 -16.88 -3.24 16.05
CA SER A 92 -18.12 -4.02 15.98
C SER A 92 -18.59 -4.26 14.54
N LYS A 93 -18.48 -3.27 13.64
CA LYS A 93 -18.80 -3.41 12.21
C LYS A 93 -18.03 -4.55 11.55
N TYR A 94 -16.77 -4.78 11.97
CA TYR A 94 -15.93 -5.88 11.47
C TYR A 94 -15.97 -7.15 12.32
N ARG A 95 -16.90 -7.22 13.29
CA ARG A 95 -17.08 -8.38 14.19
C ARG A 95 -15.78 -8.80 14.88
N VAL A 96 -15.06 -7.82 15.41
CA VAL A 96 -13.85 -8.09 16.19
C VAL A 96 -14.25 -8.60 17.57
N GLU A 97 -14.05 -9.90 17.80
CA GLU A 97 -14.42 -10.59 19.04
C GLU A 97 -13.24 -10.83 19.98
N GLY A 98 -12.00 -10.59 19.52
CA GLY A 98 -10.80 -10.79 20.31
C GLY A 98 -9.60 -10.04 19.75
N PHE A 99 -8.58 -9.85 20.60
CA PHE A 99 -7.40 -9.05 20.28
C PHE A 99 -6.08 -9.85 20.40
N PRO A 100 -5.08 -9.53 19.57
CA PRO A 100 -5.20 -8.73 18.34
C PRO A 100 -5.91 -9.52 17.23
N THR A 101 -6.73 -8.83 16.44
CA THR A 101 -7.27 -9.35 15.18
C THR A 101 -6.58 -8.65 14.02
N VAL A 102 -5.91 -9.40 13.15
CA VAL A 102 -5.31 -8.87 11.93
C VAL A 102 -6.24 -9.17 10.76
N MET A 103 -6.63 -8.15 10.01
CA MET A 103 -7.56 -8.27 8.89
C MET A 103 -7.00 -7.58 7.66
N VAL A 104 -7.14 -8.22 6.49
CA VAL A 104 -6.74 -7.64 5.21
C VAL A 104 -7.97 -7.15 4.45
N PHE A 105 -7.88 -5.94 3.92
CA PHE A 105 -8.85 -5.25 3.08
C PHE A 105 -8.29 -5.20 1.65
N ARG A 106 -8.94 -5.90 0.72
CA ARG A 106 -8.52 -6.00 -0.68
C ARG A 106 -9.39 -5.12 -1.58
N PRO A 107 -8.79 -4.25 -2.40
CA PRO A 107 -9.54 -3.40 -3.33
C PRO A 107 -10.31 -4.25 -4.36
N PRO A 108 -11.43 -3.74 -4.89
CA PRO A 108 -12.24 -4.43 -5.89
C PRO A 108 -11.48 -4.62 -7.21
N LYS A 109 -12.02 -5.47 -8.10
CA LYS A 109 -11.46 -5.71 -9.44
C LYS A 109 -11.57 -4.48 -10.32
N ASP A 110 -12.76 -3.87 -10.33
CA ASP A 110 -13.03 -2.64 -11.07
C ASP A 110 -12.59 -1.49 -10.19
N TYR A 111 -11.35 -1.03 -10.42
CA TYR A 111 -10.68 0.03 -9.69
C TYR A 111 -11.61 1.24 -9.49
N GLY A 112 -11.54 1.85 -8.31
CA GLY A 112 -12.46 2.94 -7.96
C GLY A 112 -12.55 3.14 -6.45
N LYS A 113 -12.36 4.39 -6.02
CA LYS A 113 -12.46 4.79 -4.61
C LYS A 113 -13.91 4.70 -4.14
N GLY A 114 -14.12 4.35 -2.87
CA GLY A 114 -15.45 4.32 -2.24
C GLY A 114 -16.24 3.00 -2.40
N LYS A 115 -15.71 2.04 -3.17
CA LYS A 115 -16.24 0.66 -3.19
C LYS A 115 -15.72 -0.13 -1.99
N ARG A 116 -16.59 -0.96 -1.40
CA ARG A 116 -16.21 -1.83 -0.28
C ARG A 116 -15.08 -2.78 -0.68
N HIS A 117 -14.01 -2.78 0.11
CA HIS A 117 -12.92 -3.74 -0.03
C HIS A 117 -13.32 -5.09 0.57
N ALA A 118 -12.93 -6.18 -0.09
CA ALA A 118 -13.15 -7.52 0.42
C ALA A 118 -12.27 -7.76 1.64
N THR A 119 -12.85 -8.26 2.73
CA THR A 119 -12.17 -8.47 4.00
C THR A 119 -11.81 -9.93 4.23
N GLU A 120 -10.65 -10.20 4.83
CA GLU A 120 -10.22 -11.54 5.24
C GLU A 120 -9.47 -11.45 6.57
N VAL A 121 -9.90 -12.20 7.58
CA VAL A 121 -9.17 -12.32 8.86
C VAL A 121 -7.97 -13.23 8.68
N TYR A 122 -6.80 -12.77 9.14
CA TYR A 122 -5.60 -13.58 9.23
C TYR A 122 -5.69 -14.52 10.43
N LYS A 123 -5.66 -15.84 10.16
CA LYS A 123 -5.77 -16.90 11.18
C LYS A 123 -4.45 -17.64 11.43
N GLY A 124 -3.35 -17.20 10.82
CA GLY A 124 -2.05 -17.84 10.95
C GLY A 124 -1.26 -17.39 12.18
N GLU A 125 -0.05 -17.92 12.30
CA GLU A 125 0.93 -17.58 13.35
C GLU A 125 1.29 -16.10 13.32
N ARG A 126 1.47 -15.50 14.51
CA ARG A 126 1.75 -14.07 14.70
C ARG A 126 3.24 -13.73 14.56
N GLU A 127 3.89 -14.38 13.60
CA GLU A 127 5.30 -14.21 13.27
C GLU A 127 5.47 -13.33 12.03
N PHE A 128 6.60 -12.63 11.95
CA PHE A 128 6.90 -11.67 10.88
C PHE A 128 6.73 -12.29 9.48
N ASP A 129 7.41 -13.39 9.19
CA ASP A 129 7.41 -14.00 7.87
C ASP A 129 6.04 -14.55 7.46
N LYS A 130 5.26 -15.03 8.43
CA LYS A 130 3.93 -15.60 8.20
C LYS A 130 2.92 -14.52 7.82
N ILE A 131 2.93 -13.39 8.54
CA ILE A 131 2.12 -12.21 8.22
C ILE A 131 2.54 -11.64 6.86
N VAL A 132 3.84 -11.48 6.62
CA VAL A 132 4.36 -10.98 5.33
C VAL A 132 3.95 -11.87 4.17
N ALA A 133 4.10 -13.18 4.28
CA ALA A 133 3.71 -14.12 3.24
C ALA A 133 2.20 -14.05 2.96
N PHE A 134 1.38 -14.01 4.01
CA PHE A 134 -0.06 -13.83 3.89
C PHE A 134 -0.41 -12.54 3.13
N VAL A 135 0.09 -11.39 3.58
CA VAL A 135 -0.21 -10.09 2.95
C VAL A 135 0.22 -10.07 1.49
N LYS A 136 1.43 -10.57 1.14
CA LYS A 136 1.94 -10.59 -0.24
C LYS A 136 1.02 -11.31 -1.23
N THR A 137 0.36 -12.38 -0.79
CA THR A 137 -0.58 -13.14 -1.63
C THR A 137 -1.93 -12.44 -1.81
N ARG A 138 -2.25 -11.45 -0.97
CA ARG A 138 -3.48 -10.64 -1.03
C ARG A 138 -3.28 -9.29 -1.72
N ILE A 139 -2.07 -8.98 -2.19
CA ILE A 139 -1.79 -7.76 -2.98
C ILE A 139 -2.41 -7.91 -4.37
N LYS A 140 -3.38 -7.03 -4.67
CA LYS A 140 -4.00 -6.93 -5.98
C LYS A 140 -2.95 -6.57 -7.04
N SER A 141 -3.02 -7.22 -8.19
CA SER A 141 -2.19 -6.91 -9.34
C SER A 141 -3.03 -6.23 -10.41
N PHE A 142 -2.61 -5.03 -10.82
CA PHE A 142 -3.09 -4.34 -12.02
C PHE A 142 -2.08 -4.42 -13.18
N VAL A 143 -1.05 -5.25 -13.01
CA VAL A 143 -0.02 -5.50 -14.00
C VAL A 143 -0.51 -6.53 -15.02
N SER A 144 -0.39 -6.20 -16.30
CA SER A 144 -0.68 -7.11 -17.42
C SER A 144 0.55 -7.96 -17.73
N ARG A 145 0.41 -9.29 -17.77
CA ARG A 145 1.50 -10.16 -18.23
C ARG A 145 1.53 -10.13 -19.76
N ILE A 146 2.68 -9.78 -20.32
CA ILE A 146 2.89 -9.61 -21.76
C ILE A 146 3.89 -10.66 -22.23
N LYS A 147 3.60 -11.31 -23.36
CA LYS A 147 4.55 -12.13 -24.10
C LYS A 147 5.17 -11.27 -25.22
N PRO A 148 6.35 -11.62 -25.76
CA PRO A 148 6.97 -10.85 -26.84
C PRO A 148 6.04 -10.58 -28.04
N ASP A 149 5.28 -11.59 -28.48
CA ASP A 149 4.29 -11.49 -29.57
C ASP A 149 3.09 -10.56 -29.25
N GLY A 150 2.76 -10.40 -27.97
CA GLY A 150 1.70 -9.51 -27.48
C GLY A 150 2.13 -8.06 -27.29
N TYR A 151 3.40 -7.71 -27.54
CA TYR A 151 3.95 -6.37 -27.31
C TYR A 151 3.22 -5.29 -28.11
N GLU A 152 3.02 -5.48 -29.41
CA GLU A 152 2.35 -4.48 -30.25
C GLU A 152 0.91 -4.22 -29.83
N THR A 153 0.19 -5.27 -29.39
CA THR A 153 -1.16 -5.12 -28.83
C THR A 153 -1.14 -4.33 -27.53
N PHE A 154 -0.15 -4.57 -26.66
CA PHE A 154 0.02 -3.81 -25.42
C PHE A 154 0.35 -2.33 -25.69
N ARG A 155 1.22 -2.08 -26.67
CA ARG A 155 1.66 -0.75 -27.10
C ARG A 155 0.51 0.06 -27.69
N LYS A 156 -0.25 -0.53 -28.62
CA LYS A 156 -1.32 0.14 -29.39
C LYS A 156 -2.70 0.14 -28.74
N ALA A 157 -2.91 -0.56 -27.62
CA ALA A 157 -4.23 -0.62 -27.01
C ALA A 157 -4.70 0.79 -26.63
N ASP A 158 -5.81 1.25 -27.20
CA ASP A 158 -6.44 2.53 -26.89
C ASP A 158 -6.86 2.57 -25.42
N PHE A 159 -6.30 3.52 -24.69
CA PHE A 159 -6.80 3.93 -23.38
C PHE A 159 -6.79 5.46 -23.36
N ASN A 160 -7.69 6.06 -22.59
CA ASN A 160 -7.77 7.50 -22.34
C ASN A 160 -6.48 8.17 -21.79
N GLU A 161 -5.34 7.47 -21.66
CA GLU A 161 -4.03 8.03 -21.25
C GLU A 161 -2.86 7.30 -21.98
N ASP A 162 -1.87 8.08 -22.46
CA ASP A 162 -0.88 7.75 -23.52
C ASP A 162 0.33 6.92 -23.07
N HIS A 163 0.42 6.57 -21.79
CA HIS A 163 1.67 6.01 -21.23
C HIS A 163 1.60 4.51 -20.94
N ARG A 164 2.66 3.79 -21.32
CA ARG A 164 2.83 2.37 -20.99
C ARG A 164 4.14 2.19 -20.23
N ALA A 165 4.14 1.46 -19.13
CA ALA A 165 5.37 1.04 -18.47
C ALA A 165 5.52 -0.47 -18.59
N LEU A 166 6.68 -0.97 -18.99
CA LEU A 166 6.94 -2.39 -19.18
C LEU A 166 8.17 -2.80 -18.38
N LEU A 167 8.00 -3.77 -17.47
CA LEU A 167 9.12 -4.44 -16.82
C LEU A 167 9.47 -5.71 -17.58
N ILE A 168 10.70 -5.79 -18.08
CA ILE A 168 11.29 -6.96 -18.72
C ILE A 168 12.25 -7.61 -17.72
N THR A 169 12.10 -8.90 -17.44
CA THR A 169 12.89 -9.58 -16.39
C THR A 169 12.95 -11.10 -16.57
N ASP A 170 13.96 -11.74 -15.98
CA ASP A 170 14.10 -13.20 -15.89
C ASP A 170 13.18 -13.83 -14.82
N LYS A 171 12.65 -13.02 -13.89
CA LYS A 171 11.80 -13.52 -12.81
C LYS A 171 10.47 -14.00 -13.38
N LYS A 172 9.91 -15.07 -12.79
CA LYS A 172 8.60 -15.65 -13.20
C LYS A 172 7.39 -14.97 -12.56
N LYS A 173 7.57 -14.47 -11.33
CA LYS A 173 6.52 -13.84 -10.52
C LYS A 173 6.63 -12.33 -10.62
N VAL A 174 5.47 -11.67 -10.77
CA VAL A 174 5.38 -10.20 -10.76
C VAL A 174 5.86 -9.68 -9.41
N PRO A 175 6.91 -8.83 -9.36
CA PRO A 175 7.41 -8.25 -8.12
C PRO A 175 6.34 -7.37 -7.43
N VAL A 176 6.36 -7.34 -6.10
CA VAL A 176 5.44 -6.48 -5.32
C VAL A 176 5.67 -4.99 -5.61
N THR A 177 6.91 -4.60 -5.85
CA THR A 177 7.30 -3.25 -6.29
C THR A 177 6.61 -2.85 -7.58
N LEU A 178 6.51 -3.75 -8.56
CA LEU A 178 5.80 -3.46 -9.81
C LEU A 178 4.28 -3.39 -9.61
N LYS A 179 3.71 -4.26 -8.76
CA LYS A 179 2.27 -4.20 -8.44
C LYS A 179 1.88 -2.87 -7.80
N SER A 180 2.66 -2.40 -6.83
CA SER A 180 2.44 -1.12 -6.16
C SER A 180 2.71 0.07 -7.09
N LEU A 181 3.72 0.00 -7.97
CA LEU A 181 3.88 0.98 -9.04
C LEU A 181 2.64 1.09 -9.93
N ALA A 182 2.06 -0.04 -10.33
CA ALA A 182 0.83 -0.04 -11.13
C ALA A 182 -0.37 0.57 -10.39
N ILE A 183 -0.41 0.49 -9.07
CA ILE A 183 -1.45 1.12 -8.24
C ILE A 183 -1.28 2.65 -8.22
N ASP A 184 -0.05 3.15 -8.05
CA ASP A 184 0.21 4.59 -7.98
C ASP A 184 -0.22 5.35 -9.23
N PHE A 185 -0.04 4.72 -10.38
CA PHE A 185 -0.36 5.31 -11.68
C PHE A 185 -1.62 4.68 -12.29
N LEU A 186 -2.47 4.07 -11.47
CA LEU A 186 -3.64 3.34 -11.96
C LEU A 186 -4.60 4.26 -12.72
N GLY A 187 -5.00 3.82 -13.92
CA GLY A 187 -5.79 4.61 -14.85
C GLY A 187 -4.97 5.59 -15.69
N SER A 188 -3.70 5.84 -15.35
CA SER A 188 -2.81 6.75 -16.07
C SER A 188 -1.68 6.09 -16.83
N VAL A 189 -1.15 5.00 -16.28
CA VAL A 189 -0.13 4.20 -16.93
C VAL A 189 -0.61 2.76 -16.94
N LYS A 190 -0.66 2.16 -18.12
CA LYS A 190 -0.85 0.70 -18.20
C LYS A 190 0.49 0.03 -17.95
N VAL A 191 0.56 -0.75 -16.87
CA VAL A 191 1.80 -1.44 -16.48
C VAL A 191 1.79 -2.87 -17.00
N GLY A 192 2.81 -3.21 -17.77
CA GLY A 192 3.09 -4.52 -18.33
C GLY A 192 4.26 -5.20 -17.62
N TYR A 193 4.30 -6.52 -17.74
CA TYR A 193 5.35 -7.37 -17.22
C TYR A 193 5.66 -8.49 -18.22
N MET A 194 6.88 -8.51 -18.72
CA MET A 194 7.37 -9.44 -19.73
C MET A 194 8.49 -10.31 -19.16
N PRO A 195 8.18 -11.54 -18.73
CA PRO A 195 9.20 -12.48 -18.30
C PRO A 195 9.92 -13.06 -19.54
N VAL A 196 11.23 -12.92 -19.61
CA VAL A 196 12.06 -13.43 -20.72
C VAL A 196 13.35 -14.04 -20.19
N LYS A 197 13.91 -15.02 -20.90
CA LYS A 197 15.26 -15.52 -20.61
C LYS A 197 16.30 -14.56 -21.17
N GLU A 198 17.51 -14.55 -20.62
CA GLU A 198 18.61 -13.70 -21.12
C GLU A 198 18.90 -13.94 -22.61
N GLY A 199 18.84 -15.20 -23.07
CA GLY A 199 19.01 -15.54 -24.50
C GLY A 199 17.90 -15.03 -25.43
N GLU A 200 16.81 -14.46 -24.90
CA GLU A 200 15.72 -13.87 -25.68
C GLU A 200 15.82 -12.32 -25.74
N LEU A 201 16.83 -11.73 -25.10
CA LEU A 201 16.96 -10.27 -24.98
C LEU A 201 17.18 -9.59 -26.33
N SER A 202 17.87 -10.23 -27.29
CA SER A 202 18.06 -9.68 -28.64
C SER A 202 16.73 -9.47 -29.37
N LYS A 203 15.81 -10.43 -29.26
CA LYS A 203 14.45 -10.33 -29.84
C LYS A 203 13.66 -9.21 -29.18
N VAL A 204 13.78 -9.08 -27.86
CA VAL A 204 13.15 -7.99 -27.11
C VAL A 204 13.73 -6.63 -27.53
N ASN A 205 15.04 -6.53 -27.72
CA ASN A 205 15.71 -5.31 -28.18
C ASN A 205 15.19 -4.87 -29.56
N GLU A 206 15.03 -5.83 -30.49
CA GLU A 206 14.45 -5.58 -31.81
C GLU A 206 13.00 -5.08 -31.71
N LEU A 207 12.17 -5.74 -30.89
CA LEU A 207 10.76 -5.35 -30.69
C LEU A 207 10.61 -3.94 -30.09
N LEU A 208 11.47 -3.57 -29.13
CA LEU A 208 11.44 -2.24 -28.52
C LEU A 208 12.25 -1.20 -29.31
N GLY A 209 13.05 -1.59 -30.30
CA GLY A 209 14.00 -0.69 -30.94
C GLY A 209 15.02 -0.09 -29.97
N THR A 210 15.37 -0.82 -28.89
CA THR A 210 16.22 -0.34 -27.79
C THR A 210 17.21 -1.42 -27.40
N LYS A 211 18.49 -1.09 -27.18
CA LYS A 211 19.50 -2.06 -26.77
C LYS A 211 19.56 -2.19 -25.25
N PHE A 212 19.17 -3.34 -24.74
CA PHE A 212 19.44 -3.77 -23.36
C PHE A 212 20.59 -4.76 -23.33
N GLU A 213 21.45 -4.66 -22.31
CA GLU A 213 22.59 -5.56 -22.11
C GLU A 213 22.33 -6.56 -20.97
N THR A 214 21.52 -6.18 -19.99
CA THR A 214 21.23 -6.99 -18.80
C THR A 214 19.76 -6.88 -18.40
N LEU A 215 19.30 -7.76 -17.50
CA LEU A 215 17.98 -7.71 -16.87
C LEU A 215 18.12 -7.39 -15.38
N PRO A 216 17.06 -6.86 -14.72
CA PRO A 216 15.79 -6.42 -15.29
C PRO A 216 15.86 -5.03 -15.97
N GLN A 217 14.90 -4.74 -16.85
CA GLN A 217 14.77 -3.45 -17.54
C GLN A 217 13.36 -2.91 -17.36
N LEU A 218 13.23 -1.69 -16.85
CA LEU A 218 11.97 -0.96 -16.82
C LEU A 218 12.01 0.11 -17.91
N VAL A 219 10.97 0.15 -18.72
CA VAL A 219 10.87 1.09 -19.83
C VAL A 219 9.51 1.76 -19.78
N ILE A 220 9.46 3.07 -20.03
CA ILE A 220 8.20 3.74 -20.34
C ILE A 220 8.14 3.98 -21.86
N ILE A 221 7.05 3.58 -22.48
CA ILE A 221 6.79 3.79 -23.90
C ILE A 221 5.94 5.05 -23.99
N HIS A 222 6.55 6.10 -24.53
CA HIS A 222 5.98 7.42 -24.76
C HIS A 222 5.85 7.69 -26.27
N GLU A 223 5.20 8.79 -26.66
CA GLU A 223 5.09 9.23 -28.06
C GLU A 223 6.47 9.39 -28.73
N ASP A 224 7.45 9.91 -27.98
CA ASP A 224 8.85 10.07 -28.43
C ASP A 224 9.66 8.77 -28.47
N GLY A 225 9.01 7.63 -28.20
CA GLY A 225 9.62 6.32 -28.12
C GLY A 225 9.93 5.84 -26.70
N PRO A 226 10.62 4.69 -26.57
CA PRO A 226 10.89 4.08 -25.27
C PRO A 226 11.97 4.82 -24.49
N GLN A 227 11.68 5.15 -23.22
CA GLN A 227 12.61 5.74 -22.28
C GLN A 227 13.00 4.70 -21.22
N VAL A 228 14.30 4.46 -21.06
CA VAL A 228 14.84 3.38 -20.22
C VAL A 228 15.15 3.88 -18.81
N TYR A 229 14.73 3.11 -17.83
CA TYR A 229 15.06 3.34 -16.43
C TYR A 229 16.45 2.80 -16.09
N SER A 230 17.29 3.64 -15.47
CA SER A 230 18.68 3.32 -15.10
C SER A 230 18.95 3.36 -13.59
N GLY A 231 17.94 3.58 -12.76
CA GLY A 231 18.09 3.68 -11.31
C GLY A 231 17.96 2.34 -10.59
N GLU A 232 17.97 2.40 -9.26
CA GLU A 232 17.75 1.24 -8.40
C GLU A 232 16.33 0.69 -8.50
N PHE A 233 16.18 -0.64 -8.57
CA PHE A 233 14.87 -1.30 -8.61
C PHE A 233 14.13 -1.33 -7.26
N ASN A 234 13.89 -0.15 -6.71
CA ASN A 234 13.09 0.08 -5.51
C ASN A 234 11.86 0.97 -5.84
N LYS A 235 10.86 0.95 -4.95
CA LYS A 235 9.57 1.62 -5.20
C LYS A 235 9.72 3.12 -5.46
N LEU A 236 10.53 3.81 -4.67
CA LEU A 236 10.63 5.26 -4.71
C LEU A 236 11.28 5.73 -6.02
N GLU A 237 12.42 5.15 -6.37
CA GLU A 237 13.17 5.54 -7.56
C GLU A 237 12.42 5.20 -8.85
N MET A 238 11.76 4.04 -8.91
CA MET A 238 10.86 3.69 -10.02
C MET A 238 9.69 4.68 -10.14
N SER A 239 9.13 5.14 -9.02
CA SER A 239 8.03 6.12 -9.03
C SER A 239 8.49 7.50 -9.49
N LYS A 240 9.68 7.95 -9.06
CA LYS A 240 10.28 9.20 -9.53
C LYS A 240 10.50 9.19 -11.03
N PHE A 241 10.93 8.05 -11.57
CA PHE A 241 11.11 7.89 -13.01
C PHE A 241 9.79 8.05 -13.78
N VAL A 242 8.74 7.31 -13.41
CA VAL A 242 7.43 7.39 -14.08
C VAL A 242 6.77 8.77 -13.86
N GLN A 243 7.01 9.40 -12.71
CA GLN A 243 6.47 10.73 -12.39
C GLN A 243 6.93 11.84 -13.36
N LYS A 244 8.07 11.67 -14.04
CA LYS A 244 8.54 12.61 -15.06
C LYS A 244 7.55 12.78 -16.22
N PHE A 245 6.70 11.77 -16.45
CA PHE A 245 5.75 11.71 -17.56
C PHE A 245 4.33 12.01 -17.08
N VAL A 246 3.93 11.45 -15.93
CA VAL A 246 2.57 11.62 -15.41
C VAL A 246 2.55 11.65 -13.89
N LYS A 247 1.69 12.47 -13.30
CA LYS A 247 1.57 12.58 -11.83
C LYS A 247 0.95 11.31 -11.23
N PRO A 248 1.52 10.74 -10.16
CA PRO A 248 0.92 9.60 -9.47
C PRO A 248 -0.35 10.01 -8.71
N LYS A 249 -1.35 9.11 -8.73
CA LYS A 249 -2.61 9.22 -7.99
C LYS A 249 -2.50 8.68 -6.56
N GLU A 250 -1.58 7.73 -6.32
CA GLU A 250 -1.25 7.16 -5.00
C GLU A 250 0.27 7.05 -4.76
N GLY A 251 0.68 6.49 -3.62
CA GLY A 251 2.08 6.28 -3.26
C GLY A 251 2.80 7.54 -2.77
N PRO A 252 4.09 7.44 -2.41
CA PRO A 252 4.82 8.44 -1.61
C PRO A 252 4.95 9.80 -2.29
N LEU A 253 4.89 9.85 -3.62
CA LEU A 253 5.06 11.09 -4.40
C LEU A 253 3.72 11.79 -4.75
N SER A 254 2.59 11.18 -4.38
CA SER A 254 1.25 11.73 -4.60
C SER A 254 0.79 12.62 -3.44
N ASP A 255 -0.24 13.43 -3.67
CA ASP A 255 -0.86 14.23 -2.60
C ASP A 255 -1.51 13.34 -1.53
N ARG A 256 -2.02 12.16 -1.91
CA ARG A 256 -2.50 11.15 -0.95
C ARG A 256 -1.36 10.60 -0.09
N GLY A 257 -0.19 10.33 -0.68
CA GLY A 257 0.99 9.87 0.07
C GLY A 257 1.46 10.90 1.09
N LYS A 258 1.51 12.18 0.70
CA LYS A 258 1.81 13.29 1.62
C LYS A 258 0.80 13.36 2.77
N TRP A 259 -0.50 13.22 2.47
CA TRP A 259 -1.55 13.19 3.50
C TRP A 259 -1.38 12.00 4.46
N LEU A 260 -1.12 10.79 3.95
CA LEU A 260 -0.88 9.61 4.78
C LEU A 260 0.38 9.76 5.65
N SER A 261 1.45 10.36 5.12
CA SER A 261 2.66 10.63 5.89
C SER A 261 2.39 11.58 7.05
N LYS A 262 1.58 12.63 6.85
CA LYS A 262 1.17 13.53 7.93
C LYS A 262 0.29 12.83 8.95
N LEU A 263 -0.63 11.97 8.51
CA LEU A 263 -1.46 11.16 9.39
C LEU A 263 -0.62 10.23 10.28
N GLY A 264 0.33 9.51 9.69
CA GLY A 264 1.23 8.59 10.42
C GLY A 264 2.21 9.28 11.37
N LEU A 265 2.40 10.60 11.24
CA LEU A 265 3.16 11.43 12.19
C LEU A 265 2.25 12.14 13.22
N GLY A 266 0.95 11.84 13.23
CA GLY A 266 -0.03 12.50 14.10
C GLY A 266 -0.23 13.99 13.81
N MET A 267 0.29 14.50 12.69
CA MET A 267 0.26 15.92 12.31
C MET A 267 -1.06 16.35 11.68
N VAL A 268 -1.89 15.39 11.25
CA VAL A 268 -3.25 15.64 10.75
C VAL A 268 -4.15 14.60 11.39
N LYS A 269 -5.14 15.04 12.18
CA LYS A 269 -6.14 14.12 12.73
C LYS A 269 -7.42 14.11 11.90
N ASP A 270 -7.82 15.23 11.28
CA ASP A 270 -9.22 15.42 10.86
C ASP A 270 -9.49 16.25 9.58
N GLU A 271 -8.49 16.66 8.77
CA GLU A 271 -8.76 17.59 7.64
C GLU A 271 -8.73 16.92 6.25
N LEU A 272 -9.92 16.78 5.66
CA LEU A 272 -10.45 17.60 4.55
C LEU A 272 -11.97 17.48 4.59
#